data_AF-A0A7S2N0H6-F1
#
_entry.id   AF-A0A7S2N0H6-F1
#
_cell.length_a   1.000
_cell.length_b   1.000
_cell.length_c   1.000
_cell.angle_alpha   90.00
_cell.angle_beta   90.00
_cell.angle_gamma   90.00
#
_symmetry.space_group_name_H-M   'P 1'
#
loop_
_entity.id
_entity.type
_entity.pdbx_description
1 polymer ?
#
loop_
_entity_poly.entity_id
_entity_poly.type
_entity_poly.pdbx_seq_one_letter_code
_entity_poly.pdbx_strand_id
1 'polypeptide(L)'
;AAAAGSSRRPGPHGRLAALARQLCPAGVSSYESETAALSKAEILALRRAHFCPAQSISYANTDPLLIVRGEGTRLFDEKGNAYLDTRNNVCHVGHAHPRVAAAVAQQAALLN
;
A
#
# COMPACT_ATOMS: atom_id res chain seq x y z
N ALA A 1 8.83 36.61 43.62
CA ALA A 1 10.05 35.93 43.17
C ALA A 1 9.83 34.42 43.22
N ALA A 2 10.38 33.70 42.23
CA ALA A 2 10.35 32.24 42.02
C ALA A 2 9.03 31.61 41.52
N ALA A 3 9.04 31.09 40.29
CA ALA A 3 8.79 29.67 40.01
C ALA A 3 9.17 29.35 38.54
N ALA A 4 10.01 28.33 38.39
CA ALA A 4 10.67 27.92 37.17
C ALA A 4 9.70 27.43 36.08
N GLY A 5 9.92 27.87 34.83
CA GLY A 5 9.29 27.32 33.63
C GLY A 5 9.84 25.92 33.32
N SER A 6 9.26 24.91 33.96
CA SER A 6 9.55 23.50 33.72
C SER A 6 9.30 23.12 32.26
N SER A 7 10.35 22.62 31.61
CA SER A 7 10.32 22.05 30.27
C SER A 7 9.31 20.89 30.24
N ARG A 8 8.20 21.03 29.51
CA ARG A 8 7.34 19.87 29.21
C ARG A 8 8.05 19.02 28.16
N ARG A 9 8.72 17.97 28.61
CA ARG A 9 9.16 16.88 27.73
C ARG A 9 7.93 16.38 26.96
N PRO A 10 8.01 16.23 25.63
CA PRO A 10 6.89 15.68 24.86
C PRO A 10 6.60 14.27 25.40
N GLY A 11 5.32 14.02 25.71
CA GLY A 11 4.86 12.73 26.20
C GLY A 11 5.14 11.59 25.20
N PRO A 12 4.93 10.32 25.60
CA PRO A 12 5.29 9.15 24.81
C PRO A 12 4.66 9.13 23.40
N HIS A 13 3.51 9.79 23.22
CA HIS A 13 2.84 9.95 21.93
C HIS A 13 3.43 11.04 21.02
N GLY A 14 4.17 12.02 21.57
CA GLY A 14 4.79 13.11 20.81
C GLY A 14 6.07 12.69 20.07
N ARG A 15 6.78 11.67 20.58
CA ARG A 15 7.99 11.13 19.94
C ARG A 15 7.65 10.24 18.73
N LEU A 16 6.53 9.53 18.78
CA LEU A 16 6.04 8.70 17.67
C LEU A 16 5.57 9.56 16.48
N ALA A 17 4.95 10.71 16.74
CA ALA A 17 4.54 11.65 15.69
C ALA A 17 5.74 12.31 14.97
N ALA A 18 6.85 12.54 15.68
CA ALA A 18 8.09 13.05 15.09
C ALA A 18 8.81 11.96 14.27
N LEU A 19 8.84 10.72 14.75
CA LEU A 19 9.43 9.58 14.03
C LEU A 19 8.64 9.23 12.76
N ALA A 20 7.30 9.32 12.80
CA ALA A 20 6.44 9.07 11.65
C ALA A 20 6.65 10.08 10.50
N ARG A 21 7.07 11.32 10.80
CA ARG A 21 7.47 12.32 9.80
C ARG A 21 8.90 12.11 9.28
N GLN A 22 9.74 11.41 10.04
CA GLN A 22 11.13 11.12 9.69
C GLN A 22 11.26 9.82 8.88
N LEU A 23 10.30 8.89 9.05
CA LEU A 23 10.18 7.63 8.31
C LEU A 23 9.44 7.78 6.97
N CYS A 24 8.68 8.86 6.80
CA CYS A 24 8.05 9.20 5.53
C CYS A 24 8.62 10.53 5.04
N PRO A 25 9.76 10.53 4.32
CA PRO A 25 10.16 11.74 3.63
C PRO A 25 9.04 12.08 2.64
N ALA A 26 8.66 13.36 2.65
CA ALA A 26 7.74 13.92 1.69
C ALA A 26 8.22 13.55 0.28
N GLY A 27 7.37 12.82 -0.46
CA GLY A 27 7.65 12.41 -1.83
C GLY A 27 7.89 10.91 -1.98
N VAL A 28 6.82 10.11 -1.98
CA VAL A 28 6.80 8.92 -2.86
C VAL A 28 6.60 9.40 -4.30
N SER A 29 7.59 10.15 -4.77
CA SER A 29 7.78 10.58 -6.15
C SER A 29 9.03 9.87 -6.64
N SER A 30 8.88 8.56 -6.85
CA SER A 30 9.78 7.70 -7.63
C SER A 30 9.32 6.25 -7.45
N TYR A 31 8.29 5.84 -8.18
CA TYR A 31 8.03 4.41 -8.44
C TYR A 31 8.85 3.92 -9.64
N GLU A 32 9.92 4.65 -9.98
CA GLU A 32 10.90 4.20 -10.96
C GLU A 32 12.16 3.74 -10.25
N SER A 33 12.56 2.51 -10.60
CA SER A 33 13.89 1.91 -10.46
C SER A 33 14.05 0.85 -9.35
N GLU A 34 14.43 -0.35 -9.82
CA GLU A 34 15.08 -1.46 -9.10
C GLU A 34 14.24 -2.58 -8.45
N THR A 35 13.12 -2.95 -9.07
CA THR A 35 12.92 -4.38 -9.32
C THR A 35 12.78 -4.53 -10.84
N ALA A 36 13.53 -5.43 -11.45
CA ALA A 36 13.22 -5.86 -12.81
C ALA A 36 11.82 -6.48 -12.74
N ALA A 37 10.79 -5.65 -12.94
CA ALA A 37 9.41 -6.05 -12.80
C ALA A 37 9.17 -7.12 -13.87
N LEU A 38 8.88 -8.34 -13.42
CA LEU A 38 8.50 -9.43 -14.31
C LEU A 38 7.45 -8.92 -15.28
N SER A 39 7.64 -9.20 -16.56
CA SER A 39 6.64 -8.87 -17.57
C SER A 39 5.32 -9.53 -17.21
N LYS A 40 4.23 -8.92 -17.69
CA LYS A 40 2.88 -9.49 -17.55
C LYS A 40 2.81 -10.95 -18.02
N ALA A 41 3.55 -11.29 -19.07
CA ALA A 41 3.64 -12.66 -19.60
C ALA A 41 4.33 -13.62 -18.62
N GLU A 42 5.43 -13.20 -18.00
CA GLU A 42 6.16 -14.00 -16.99
C GLU A 42 5.31 -14.20 -15.73
N ILE A 43 4.63 -13.16 -15.24
CA ILE A 43 3.71 -13.26 -14.09
C ILE A 43 2.60 -14.28 -14.38
N LEU A 44 2.00 -14.22 -15.58
CA LEU A 44 0.98 -15.18 -15.99
C LEU A 44 1.52 -16.61 -16.11
N ALA A 45 2.77 -16.79 -16.58
CA ALA A 45 3.42 -18.09 -16.63
C ALA A 45 3.63 -18.69 -15.24
N LEU A 46 4.16 -17.90 -14.30
CA LEU A 46 4.34 -18.31 -12.90
C LEU A 46 3.01 -18.65 -12.25
N ARG A 47 1.97 -17.84 -12.47
CA ARG A 47 0.63 -18.12 -11.96
C ARG A 47 0.11 -19.46 -12.47
N ARG A 48 0.25 -19.76 -13.77
CA ARG A 48 -0.17 -21.06 -14.32
C ARG A 48 0.61 -22.24 -13.74
N ALA A 49 1.88 -22.05 -13.41
CA ALA A 49 2.71 -23.09 -12.83
C ALA A 49 2.40 -23.36 -11.34
N HIS A 50 1.96 -22.35 -10.59
CA HIS A 50 1.91 -22.42 -9.13
C HIS A 50 0.53 -22.22 -8.50
N PHE A 51 -0.46 -21.64 -9.21
CA PHE A 51 -1.80 -21.41 -8.66
C PHE A 51 -2.80 -22.48 -9.13
N CYS A 52 -3.79 -22.75 -8.29
CA CYS A 52 -4.91 -23.62 -8.62
C CYS A 52 -5.74 -23.03 -9.79
N PRO A 53 -6.11 -23.84 -10.81
CA PRO A 53 -6.94 -23.38 -11.93
C PRO A 53 -8.31 -22.80 -11.55
N ALA A 54 -8.85 -23.17 -10.38
CA ALA A 54 -10.09 -22.61 -9.87
C ALA A 54 -10.00 -21.11 -9.54
N GLN A 55 -8.78 -20.56 -9.39
CA GLN A 55 -8.55 -19.13 -9.16
C GLN A 55 -8.57 -18.37 -10.49
N SER A 56 -9.78 -18.02 -10.94
CA SER A 56 -10.00 -17.35 -12.23
C SER A 56 -9.26 -16.02 -12.36
N ILE A 57 -8.89 -15.69 -13.60
CA ILE A 57 -8.26 -14.42 -13.95
C ILE A 57 -9.31 -13.55 -14.64
N SER A 58 -9.50 -12.33 -14.15
CA SER A 58 -10.42 -11.37 -14.76
C SER A 58 -9.96 -11.04 -16.18
N TYR A 59 -10.88 -11.08 -17.15
CA TYR A 59 -10.61 -10.81 -18.57
C TYR A 59 -9.56 -11.76 -19.19
N ALA A 60 -9.51 -13.02 -18.74
CA ALA A 60 -8.55 -14.01 -19.21
C ALA A 60 -8.56 -14.27 -20.72
N ASN A 61 -9.70 -14.05 -21.39
CA ASN A 61 -9.91 -14.29 -22.82
C ASN A 61 -9.56 -13.08 -23.70
N THR A 62 -9.20 -11.94 -23.12
CA THR A 62 -8.80 -10.74 -23.87
C THR A 62 -7.42 -10.27 -23.41
N ASP A 63 -7.34 -9.17 -22.67
CA ASP A 63 -6.12 -8.68 -22.02
C ASP A 63 -6.32 -8.79 -20.50
N PRO A 64 -5.74 -9.82 -19.84
CA PRO A 64 -5.88 -10.00 -18.40
C PRO A 64 -5.46 -8.74 -17.64
N LEU A 65 -6.18 -8.35 -16.59
CA LEU A 65 -5.78 -7.17 -15.82
C LEU A 65 -4.56 -7.46 -14.94
N LEU A 66 -3.51 -6.63 -15.07
CA LEU A 66 -2.39 -6.59 -14.11
C LEU A 66 -2.54 -5.33 -13.26
N ILE A 67 -3.27 -5.46 -12.16
CA ILE A 67 -3.46 -4.36 -11.22
C ILE A 67 -2.19 -4.19 -10.38
N VAL A 68 -1.61 -2.99 -10.41
CA VAL A 68 -0.35 -2.66 -9.71
C VAL A 68 -0.56 -1.73 -8.52
N ARG A 69 -1.71 -1.02 -8.46
CA ARG A 69 -2.01 -0.07 -7.38
C ARG A 69 -3.50 0.04 -7.13
N GLY A 70 -3.88 0.36 -5.89
CA GLY A 70 -5.24 0.74 -5.50
C GLY A 70 -5.25 2.04 -4.70
N GLU A 71 -6.28 2.86 -4.89
CA GLU A 71 -6.49 4.11 -4.15
C GLU A 71 -7.99 4.41 -4.02
N GLY A 72 -8.48 4.55 -2.79
CA GLY A 72 -9.90 4.81 -2.57
C GLY A 72 -10.77 3.73 -3.19
N THR A 73 -11.68 4.10 -4.09
CA THR A 73 -12.56 3.13 -4.78
C THR A 73 -11.99 2.58 -6.08
N ARG A 74 -10.73 2.88 -6.41
CA ARG A 74 -10.16 2.59 -7.73
C ARG A 74 -8.95 1.67 -7.67
N LEU A 75 -8.78 0.91 -8.74
CA LEU A 75 -7.60 0.10 -9.04
C LEU A 75 -6.93 0.62 -10.31
N PHE A 76 -5.61 0.50 -10.40
CA PHE A 76 -4.82 0.98 -11.53
C PHE A 76 -4.02 -0.18 -12.12
N ASP A 77 -4.06 -0.31 -13.43
CA ASP A 77 -3.27 -1.30 -14.16
C ASP A 77 -1.83 -0.83 -14.42
N GLU A 78 -1.02 -1.69 -15.04
CA GLU A 78 0.37 -1.43 -15.41
C GLU A 78 0.53 -0.27 -16.41
N LYS A 79 -0.55 0.11 -17.11
CA LYS A 79 -0.61 1.19 -18.10
C LYS A 79 -1.13 2.50 -17.48
N GLY A 80 -1.50 2.49 -16.20
CA GLY A 80 -2.05 3.64 -15.48
C GLY A 80 -3.56 3.83 -15.66
N ASN A 81 -4.27 2.93 -16.33
CA ASN A 81 -5.72 3.01 -16.47
C ASN A 81 -6.41 2.79 -15.13
N ALA A 82 -7.41 3.63 -14.82
CA ALA A 82 -8.15 3.56 -13.57
C ALA A 82 -9.49 2.82 -13.73
N TYR A 83 -9.72 1.82 -12.90
CA TYR A 83 -10.92 0.99 -12.86
C TYR A 83 -11.66 1.22 -11.55
N LEU A 84 -12.99 1.34 -11.59
CA LEU A 84 -13.81 1.34 -10.38
C LEU A 84 -13.88 -0.09 -9.82
N ASP A 85 -13.51 -0.28 -8.56
CA ASP A 85 -13.60 -1.58 -7.90
C ASP A 85 -15.01 -1.82 -7.37
N THR A 86 -15.78 -2.62 -8.10
CA THR A 86 -17.13 -3.05 -7.73
C THR A 86 -17.19 -4.51 -7.27
N ARG A 87 -16.04 -5.19 -7.20
CA ARG A 87 -15.96 -6.64 -7.07
C ARG A 87 -15.32 -7.08 -5.76
N ASN A 88 -14.48 -6.24 -5.15
CA ASN A 88 -13.84 -6.54 -3.88
C ASN A 88 -14.79 -6.31 -2.70
N ASN A 89 -14.89 -7.32 -1.82
CA ASN A 89 -15.91 -7.38 -0.77
C ASN A 89 -15.46 -6.73 0.57
N VAL A 90 -14.28 -6.11 0.66
CA VAL A 90 -13.66 -5.74 1.96
C VAL A 90 -13.28 -4.25 2.10
N CYS A 91 -13.21 -3.49 1.00
CA CYS A 91 -12.64 -2.14 1.01
C CYS A 91 -13.64 -1.06 1.47
N HIS A 92 -14.26 -1.19 2.65
CA HIS A 92 -15.23 -0.20 3.15
C HIS A 92 -14.69 1.23 3.26
N VAL A 93 -13.40 1.37 3.58
CA VAL A 93 -12.69 2.66 3.65
C VAL A 93 -11.86 2.96 2.40
N GLY A 94 -12.01 2.14 1.36
CA GLY A 94 -11.21 2.19 0.14
C GLY A 94 -9.83 1.55 0.27
N HIS A 95 -9.21 1.32 -0.88
CA HIS A 95 -7.85 0.82 -1.04
C HIS A 95 -6.81 1.80 -0.47
N ALA A 96 -5.77 1.24 0.15
CA ALA A 96 -4.61 1.96 0.66
C ALA A 96 -4.96 3.16 1.58
N HIS A 97 -6.03 3.05 2.37
CA HIS A 97 -6.44 4.14 3.26
C HIS A 97 -5.30 4.50 4.25
N PRO A 98 -4.83 5.77 4.30
CA PRO A 98 -3.57 6.14 4.94
C PRO A 98 -3.54 5.82 6.44
N ARG A 99 -4.67 6.00 7.14
CA ARG A 99 -4.77 5.65 8.57
C ARG A 99 -4.61 4.15 8.83
N VAL A 100 -5.13 3.30 7.93
CA VAL A 100 -5.06 1.84 8.07
C VAL A 100 -3.65 1.37 7.75
N ALA A 101 -3.09 1.83 6.63
CA ALA A 101 -1.72 1.50 6.23
C ALA A 101 -0.70 1.88 7.31
N ALA A 102 -0.82 3.09 7.89
CA ALA A 102 0.04 3.53 8.99
C ALA A 102 -0.09 2.64 10.24
N ALA A 103 -1.31 2.26 10.63
CA ALA A 103 -1.53 1.39 11.78
C ALA A 103 -0.96 -0.02 11.58
N VAL A 104 -1.15 -0.60 10.38
CA VAL A 104 -0.56 -1.90 10.00
C VAL A 104 0.96 -1.84 10.05
N ALA A 105 1.58 -0.81 9.46
CA ALA A 105 3.03 -0.64 9.47
C ALA A 105 3.59 -0.49 10.89
N GLN A 106 2.89 0.25 11.76
CA GLN A 106 3.27 0.37 13.17
C GLN A 106 3.21 -0.97 13.90
N GLN A 107 2.14 -1.76 13.69
CA GLN A 107 1.98 -3.03 14.36
C GLN A 107 2.99 -4.08 13.87
N ALA A 108 3.26 -4.13 12.56
CA ALA A 108 4.23 -5.05 11.97
C ALA A 108 5.66 -4.82 12.50
N ALA A 109 6.00 -3.58 12.90
CA ALA A 109 7.27 -3.28 13.54
C ALA A 109 7.37 -3.82 14.98
N LEU A 110 6.26 -4.18 15.61
CA LEU A 110 6.21 -4.76 16.95
C LEU A 110 6.19 -6.29 16.89
N LEU A 111 5.33 -6.85 16.04
CA LEU A 111 5.15 -8.29 15.89
C LEU A 111 4.42 -8.61 14.58
N ASN A 112 4.90 -9.67 13.91
CA ASN A 112 4.31 -10.24 12.69
C ASN A 112 3.52 -11.51 13.00
#